data_AF-A0A932RFE5-F1
#
_entry.id   AF-A0A932RFE5-F1
#
_cell.length_a   1.000
_cell.length_b   1.000
_cell.length_c   1.000
_cell.angle_alpha   90.00
_cell.angle_beta   90.00
_cell.angle_gamma   90.00
#
_symmetry.space_group_name_H-M   'P 1'
#
loop_
_entity.id
_entity.type
_entity.pdbx_description
1 polymer ?
#
loop_
_entity_poly.entity_id
_entity_poly.type
_entity_poly.pdbx_seq_one_letter_code
_entity_poly.pdbx_strand_id
1 'polypeptide(L)'
;MVRKIFSFIASTLLLATLALAQEAAVETIQVNGATLVVVPDTIDTTLPARAETPWEEWLTEAVETAGTPGVLYPWNARPDIYGFGDAPTNPYFNSEFSSYSGLVLGWPGYVFNPQGVLTITELRDIVVNAAGRMWISIVVPSGTPRTRVTNTLNAAGVDPSLYELITFDREFPDSLSGNTLDTIWIRDYGPEFIYDASGSIGIIDMSYYPQVWTSPSNPRGRVRDDAVPNRLGAVFGMPVYRPRLAAEGGNMQTDGNGTCFVSDVMRTANARIFGAGFTSQVLANTLGDFYGCQRTVILQPLSGEGTGHIDMFMTVVSPDTILVGQYNPADDLTNANRLNQNADTLTGSGYNVVRIPMPKPYSIGGRRVWATFANSLSINDATIVPIYRNPNFPPALRDTILAQEADALSKYRAALPGITVIPIIGDPLIPSGGSLHCITMTYQ
;
A
#
# COMPACT_ATOMS: atom_id res chain seq x y z
N MET A 1 -4.60 46.50 -58.43
CA MET A 1 -3.33 46.72 -57.71
C MET A 1 -3.68 47.07 -56.27
N VAL A 2 -3.46 46.13 -55.35
CA VAL A 2 -2.97 46.39 -53.99
C VAL A 2 -3.95 46.98 -52.94
N ARG A 3 -4.27 46.09 -51.98
CA ARG A 3 -4.42 46.29 -50.52
C ARG A 3 -5.76 46.75 -49.91
N LYS A 4 -6.12 45.95 -48.89
CA LYS A 4 -6.99 46.17 -47.72
C LYS A 4 -8.47 45.85 -47.91
N ILE A 5 -8.82 44.61 -47.58
CA ILE A 5 -9.80 44.19 -46.56
C ILE A 5 -9.59 42.68 -46.38
N PHE A 6 -8.89 42.24 -45.32
CA PHE A 6 -8.92 40.86 -44.80
C PHE A 6 -8.26 40.88 -43.41
N SER A 7 -9.10 40.94 -42.37
CA SER A 7 -8.77 40.58 -40.99
C SER A 7 -10.09 40.51 -40.23
N PHE A 8 -10.82 39.43 -40.46
CA PHE A 8 -11.78 38.79 -39.56
C PHE A 8 -12.34 37.59 -40.32
N ILE A 9 -12.46 36.43 -39.67
CA ILE A 9 -12.82 35.12 -40.23
C ILE A 9 -11.64 34.35 -40.86
N ALA A 10 -10.65 34.00 -40.04
CA ALA A 10 -9.73 32.89 -40.29
C ALA A 10 -9.12 32.39 -38.96
N SER A 11 -9.95 31.96 -38.01
CA SER A 11 -9.47 31.27 -36.80
C SER A 11 -10.43 30.22 -36.23
N THR A 12 -11.47 29.82 -36.99
CA THR A 12 -12.49 28.89 -36.48
C THR A 12 -12.78 27.70 -37.39
N LEU A 13 -11.94 27.47 -38.41
CA LEU A 13 -12.07 26.32 -39.33
C LEU A 13 -10.73 25.68 -39.69
N LEU A 14 -9.82 25.59 -38.71
CA LEU A 14 -8.59 24.78 -38.80
C LEU A 14 -8.39 23.89 -37.57
N LEU A 15 -9.48 23.53 -36.88
CA LEU A 15 -9.49 22.64 -35.71
C LEU A 15 -10.43 21.43 -35.90
N ALA A 16 -10.92 21.21 -37.12
CA ALA A 16 -11.87 20.14 -37.41
C ALA A 16 -11.58 19.42 -38.74
N THR A 17 -10.30 19.19 -39.07
CA THR A 17 -9.88 18.20 -40.08
C THR A 17 -8.37 17.97 -39.96
N LEU A 18 -7.95 17.32 -38.87
CA LEU A 18 -6.69 16.58 -38.78
C LEU A 18 -6.84 15.47 -37.72
N ALA A 19 -8.03 14.85 -37.69
CA ALA A 19 -8.17 13.46 -37.31
C ALA A 19 -7.88 12.63 -38.57
N LEU A 20 -6.61 12.61 -38.99
CA LEU A 20 -6.12 11.66 -39.97
C LEU A 20 -5.34 10.61 -39.19
N ALA A 21 -5.87 9.40 -39.27
CA ALA A 21 -5.36 8.18 -38.69
C ALA A 21 -3.83 8.08 -38.87
N GLN A 22 -3.12 8.13 -37.75
CA GLN A 22 -1.81 7.51 -37.66
C GLN A 22 -2.09 6.14 -37.02
N GLU A 23 -2.32 5.12 -37.87
CA GLU A 23 -2.24 3.73 -37.43
C GLU A 23 -0.83 3.54 -36.86
N ALA A 24 -0.73 3.57 -35.54
CA ALA A 24 0.51 3.26 -34.85
C ALA A 24 0.84 1.81 -35.19
N ALA A 25 2.00 1.59 -35.82
CA ALA A 25 2.46 0.25 -36.14
C ALA A 25 2.54 -0.56 -34.85
N VAL A 26 1.71 -1.60 -34.76
CA VAL A 26 1.71 -2.57 -33.68
C VAL A 26 3.08 -3.26 -33.67
N GLU A 27 3.87 -3.04 -32.64
CA GLU A 27 5.15 -3.73 -32.48
C GLU A 27 4.90 -5.03 -31.71
N THR A 28 5.12 -6.17 -32.37
CA THR A 28 5.01 -7.48 -31.73
C THR A 28 6.36 -8.00 -31.29
N ILE A 29 6.50 -8.34 -30.01
CA ILE A 29 7.71 -8.90 -29.43
C ILE A 29 7.45 -10.36 -29.05
N GLN A 30 8.40 -11.26 -29.38
CA GLN A 30 8.32 -12.67 -29.02
C GLN A 30 9.07 -12.92 -27.72
N VAL A 31 8.38 -13.44 -26.70
CA VAL A 31 8.99 -13.86 -25.42
C VAL A 31 8.50 -15.26 -25.08
N ASN A 32 9.42 -16.22 -24.97
CA ASN A 32 9.13 -17.62 -24.61
C ASN A 32 8.00 -18.28 -25.42
N GLY A 33 7.89 -17.95 -26.72
CA GLY A 33 6.88 -18.50 -27.62
C GLY A 33 5.51 -17.82 -27.55
N ALA A 34 5.34 -16.77 -26.74
CA ALA A 34 4.15 -15.93 -26.73
C ALA A 34 4.41 -14.63 -27.54
N THR A 35 3.41 -14.24 -28.34
CA THR A 35 3.41 -12.96 -29.08
C THR A 35 2.80 -11.88 -28.22
N LEU A 36 3.61 -10.93 -27.75
CA LEU A 36 3.14 -9.75 -27.03
C LEU A 36 2.87 -8.62 -28.02
N VAL A 37 1.66 -8.08 -27.99
CA VAL A 37 1.22 -6.91 -28.79
C VAL A 37 1.52 -5.67 -27.96
N VAL A 38 2.53 -4.87 -28.37
CA VAL A 38 2.78 -3.57 -27.76
C VAL A 38 1.93 -2.54 -28.50
N VAL A 39 0.90 -2.03 -27.83
CA VAL A 39 0.09 -0.90 -28.30
C VAL A 39 0.78 0.39 -27.83
N PRO A 40 1.21 1.29 -28.72
CA PRO A 40 1.74 2.58 -28.31
C PRO A 40 0.60 3.44 -27.78
N ASP A 41 0.58 3.69 -26.47
CA ASP A 41 -0.42 4.58 -25.88
C ASP A 41 -0.16 6.04 -26.30
N THR A 42 -1.16 6.67 -26.90
CA THR A 42 -1.18 8.13 -27.10
C THR A 42 -1.28 8.80 -25.73
N ILE A 43 -0.20 9.48 -25.36
CA ILE A 43 -0.01 10.17 -24.08
C ILE A 43 -0.85 11.47 -24.06
N ASP A 44 -1.74 11.59 -23.08
CA ASP A 44 -2.36 12.88 -22.71
C ASP A 44 -1.52 13.53 -21.59
N THR A 45 -0.79 14.59 -21.94
CA THR A 45 0.12 15.32 -21.03
C THR A 45 -0.57 16.43 -20.23
N THR A 46 -1.91 16.49 -20.18
CA THR A 46 -2.62 17.65 -19.63
C THR A 46 -3.07 17.54 -18.16
N LEU A 47 -2.81 16.42 -17.48
CA LEU A 47 -3.17 16.26 -16.06
C LEU A 47 -2.08 16.80 -15.10
N PRO A 48 -2.41 17.71 -14.17
CA PRO A 48 -1.43 18.24 -13.23
C PRO A 48 -1.04 17.19 -12.17
N ALA A 49 0.25 17.16 -11.83
CA ALA A 49 0.78 16.36 -10.74
C ALA A 49 0.12 16.77 -9.40
N ARG A 50 -0.73 15.92 -8.84
CA ARG A 50 -1.03 16.01 -7.40
C ARG A 50 0.22 15.51 -6.68
N ALA A 51 1.07 16.45 -6.26
CA ALA A 51 2.05 16.17 -5.24
C ALA A 51 1.27 15.74 -4.00
N GLU A 52 1.37 14.48 -3.61
CA GLU A 52 1.00 14.11 -2.25
C GLU A 52 1.86 14.98 -1.33
N THR A 53 1.20 15.79 -0.51
CA THR A 53 1.85 16.53 0.57
C THR A 53 2.57 15.47 1.43
N PRO A 54 3.86 15.65 1.75
CA PRO A 54 4.58 14.69 2.58
C PRO A 54 3.83 14.46 3.90
N TRP A 55 3.77 13.20 4.35
CA TRP A 55 3.20 12.78 5.63
C TRP A 55 3.54 13.71 6.81
N GLU A 56 4.79 14.18 6.88
CA GLU A 56 5.26 15.04 7.95
C GLU A 56 4.53 16.39 7.99
N GLU A 57 4.18 16.94 6.82
CA GLU A 57 3.39 18.17 6.71
C GLU A 57 1.93 17.91 7.15
N TRP A 58 1.36 16.74 6.80
CA TRP A 58 0.01 16.34 7.22
C TRP A 58 -0.13 16.05 8.71
N LEU A 59 0.83 15.33 9.31
CA LEU A 59 0.87 15.09 10.74
C LEU A 59 0.93 16.40 11.52
N THR A 60 1.74 17.34 11.04
CA THR A 60 1.94 18.62 11.70
C THR A 60 0.64 19.43 11.70
N GLU A 61 -0.08 19.50 10.58
CA GLU A 61 -1.37 20.20 10.49
C GLU A 61 -2.47 19.54 11.36
N ALA A 62 -2.54 18.20 11.39
CA ALA A 62 -3.50 17.48 12.24
C ALA A 62 -3.23 17.73 13.75
N VAL A 63 -1.96 17.86 14.14
CA VAL A 63 -1.56 18.17 15.52
C VAL A 63 -1.92 19.60 15.91
N GLU A 64 -1.70 20.58 15.03
CA GLU A 64 -2.04 21.98 15.31
C GLU A 64 -3.54 22.19 15.51
N THR A 65 -4.37 21.34 14.89
CA THR A 65 -5.83 21.45 14.96
C THR A 65 -6.45 20.67 16.12
N ALA A 66 -5.77 19.66 16.67
CA ALA A 66 -6.27 18.87 17.81
C ALA A 66 -6.52 19.75 19.06
N GLY A 67 -7.77 19.79 19.53
CA GLY A 67 -8.17 20.57 20.72
C GLY A 67 -8.73 21.98 20.42
N THR A 68 -8.81 22.38 19.15
CA THR A 68 -9.47 23.63 18.76
C THR A 68 -11.00 23.50 18.88
N PRO A 69 -11.73 24.45 19.51
CA PRO A 69 -13.19 24.41 19.54
C PRO A 69 -13.80 24.35 18.13
N GLY A 70 -14.70 23.38 17.88
CA GLY A 70 -15.34 23.16 16.56
C GLY A 70 -14.72 22.03 15.73
N VAL A 71 -13.65 21.39 16.22
CA VAL A 71 -13.00 20.23 15.63
C VAL A 71 -13.72 18.94 16.01
N LEU A 72 -14.24 18.20 15.03
CA LEU A 72 -14.89 16.90 15.24
C LEU A 72 -14.04 15.79 14.62
N TYR A 73 -13.70 14.75 15.37
CA TYR A 73 -13.13 13.53 14.77
C TYR A 73 -14.22 12.71 14.06
N PRO A 74 -13.87 11.82 13.11
CA PRO A 74 -14.85 11.00 12.40
C PRO A 74 -15.70 10.16 13.36
N TRP A 75 -15.13 9.62 14.42
CA TRP A 75 -15.85 8.87 15.47
C TRP A 75 -16.80 9.74 16.30
N ASN A 76 -16.57 11.05 16.40
CA ASN A 76 -17.51 11.97 17.05
C ASN A 76 -18.65 12.36 16.10
N ALA A 77 -18.35 12.52 14.81
CA ALA A 77 -19.31 12.98 13.81
C ALA A 77 -20.22 11.84 13.30
N ARG A 78 -19.67 10.64 13.14
CA ARG A 78 -20.33 9.43 12.62
C ARG A 78 -19.92 8.21 13.46
N PRO A 79 -20.35 8.14 14.74
CA PRO A 79 -20.05 7.01 15.63
C PRO A 79 -20.63 5.69 15.12
N ASP A 80 -21.63 5.71 14.24
CA ASP A 80 -22.19 4.54 13.58
C ASP A 80 -21.22 3.89 12.57
N ILE A 81 -20.23 4.64 12.07
CA ILE A 81 -19.21 4.13 11.14
C ILE A 81 -17.87 4.01 11.85
N TYR A 82 -17.41 5.08 12.49
CA TYR A 82 -16.05 5.20 13.02
C TYR A 82 -15.98 5.06 14.54
N GLY A 83 -17.10 4.78 15.21
CA GLY A 83 -17.15 4.63 16.66
C GLY A 83 -16.30 3.46 17.15
N PHE A 84 -15.67 3.62 18.31
CA PHE A 84 -14.91 2.54 18.94
C PHE A 84 -15.86 1.50 19.54
N GLY A 85 -15.52 0.23 19.35
CA GLY A 85 -16.31 -0.91 19.80
C GLY A 85 -15.63 -1.72 20.90
N ASP A 86 -16.35 -2.74 21.39
CA ASP A 86 -15.81 -3.72 22.31
C ASP A 86 -14.80 -4.64 21.61
N ALA A 87 -13.86 -5.18 22.38
CA ALA A 87 -12.89 -6.14 21.88
C ALA A 87 -13.58 -7.48 21.53
N PRO A 88 -13.09 -8.18 20.49
CA PRO A 88 -13.48 -9.56 20.20
C PRO A 88 -13.12 -10.50 21.38
N THR A 89 -13.80 -11.64 21.47
CA THR A 89 -13.50 -12.64 22.51
C THR A 89 -12.38 -13.57 22.05
N ASN A 90 -11.26 -13.58 22.78
CA ASN A 90 -10.09 -14.42 22.51
C ASN A 90 -9.61 -14.36 21.05
N PRO A 91 -9.32 -13.16 20.51
CA PRO A 91 -8.84 -13.03 19.14
C PRO A 91 -7.49 -13.71 18.96
N TYR A 92 -7.22 -14.07 17.72
CA TYR A 92 -5.98 -14.60 17.21
C TYR A 92 -5.66 -13.88 15.90
N PHE A 93 -4.48 -13.28 15.82
CA PHE A 93 -3.97 -12.64 14.61
C PHE A 93 -3.03 -13.57 13.88
N ASN A 94 -3.39 -13.91 12.65
CA ASN A 94 -2.66 -14.88 11.85
C ASN A 94 -1.49 -14.22 11.10
N SER A 95 -0.42 -14.97 10.87
CA SER A 95 0.77 -14.50 10.16
C SER A 95 0.63 -14.52 8.65
N GLU A 96 1.25 -13.57 7.97
CA GLU A 96 1.17 -13.43 6.51
C GLU A 96 1.78 -14.60 5.71
N PHE A 97 2.65 -15.39 6.32
CA PHE A 97 3.20 -16.62 5.72
C PHE A 97 2.29 -17.85 5.88
N SER A 98 1.14 -17.70 6.53
CA SER A 98 0.10 -18.73 6.61
C SER A 98 -0.54 -18.98 5.23
N SER A 99 -1.29 -20.07 5.13
CA SER A 99 -2.11 -20.30 3.93
C SER A 99 -3.38 -19.46 3.99
N TYR A 100 -3.69 -18.79 2.90
CA TYR A 100 -4.81 -17.87 2.73
C TYR A 100 -5.66 -18.24 1.52
N SER A 101 -6.97 -18.06 1.62
CA SER A 101 -7.90 -18.34 0.53
C SER A 101 -8.04 -17.17 -0.42
N GLY A 102 -7.71 -15.95 0.01
CA GLY A 102 -7.96 -14.73 -0.74
C GLY A 102 -6.93 -13.61 -0.57
N LEU A 103 -6.96 -12.70 -1.54
CA LEU A 103 -6.17 -11.47 -1.61
C LEU A 103 -7.10 -10.28 -1.91
N VAL A 104 -7.04 -9.23 -1.11
CA VAL A 104 -7.70 -7.95 -1.39
C VAL A 104 -6.69 -6.97 -1.98
N LEU A 105 -7.06 -6.29 -3.06
CA LEU A 105 -6.29 -5.19 -3.65
C LEU A 105 -7.15 -3.94 -3.84
N GLY A 106 -6.58 -2.76 -3.61
CA GLY A 106 -7.20 -1.49 -3.98
C GLY A 106 -6.84 -1.12 -5.42
N TRP A 107 -7.85 -0.88 -6.27
CA TRP A 107 -7.60 -0.40 -7.63
C TRP A 107 -7.53 1.14 -7.67
N PRO A 108 -6.58 1.74 -8.41
CA PRO A 108 -6.48 3.19 -8.53
C PRO A 108 -7.73 3.83 -9.14
N GLY A 109 -8.20 4.89 -8.51
CA GLY A 109 -9.17 5.84 -9.09
C GLY A 109 -8.54 6.84 -10.07
N TYR A 110 -7.21 6.93 -10.07
CA TYR A 110 -6.42 7.97 -10.75
C TYR A 110 -5.07 7.41 -11.24
N VAL A 111 -4.47 8.05 -12.25
CA VAL A 111 -3.12 7.70 -12.73
C VAL A 111 -2.08 8.49 -11.92
N PHE A 112 -1.21 7.78 -11.20
CA PHE A 112 -0.14 8.38 -10.39
C PHE A 112 1.17 8.41 -11.16
N ASN A 113 1.41 9.45 -11.98
CA ASN A 113 2.72 10.13 -12.08
C ASN A 113 2.68 11.23 -13.16
N PRO A 114 3.63 12.19 -13.12
CA PRO A 114 3.77 13.23 -14.15
C PRO A 114 4.06 12.70 -15.57
N GLN A 115 4.22 11.39 -15.74
CA GLN A 115 4.52 10.70 -16.99
C GLN A 115 3.34 9.87 -17.51
N GLY A 116 2.18 9.85 -16.82
CA GLY A 116 1.02 9.06 -17.21
C GLY A 116 1.20 7.53 -17.15
N VAL A 117 2.27 7.03 -16.53
CA VAL A 117 2.56 5.59 -16.44
C VAL A 117 1.84 4.99 -15.24
N LEU A 118 1.00 4.02 -15.56
CA LEU A 118 0.09 3.27 -14.73
C LEU A 118 0.76 2.56 -13.53
N THR A 119 0.26 2.80 -12.32
CA THR A 119 0.34 1.90 -11.14
C THR A 119 -0.35 0.54 -11.36
N ILE A 120 -0.86 0.31 -12.57
CA ILE A 120 -1.57 -0.90 -12.97
C ILE A 120 -0.58 -2.03 -13.25
N THR A 121 0.68 -1.76 -13.60
CA THR A 121 1.63 -2.81 -13.97
C THR A 121 1.89 -3.76 -12.80
N GLU A 122 2.19 -3.21 -11.62
CA GLU A 122 2.40 -3.99 -10.40
C GLU A 122 1.12 -4.70 -9.96
N LEU A 123 -0.02 -4.01 -9.96
CA LEU A 123 -1.31 -4.61 -9.61
C LEU A 123 -1.66 -5.77 -10.55
N ARG A 124 -1.50 -5.57 -11.87
CA ARG A 124 -1.69 -6.61 -12.88
C ARG A 124 -0.75 -7.77 -12.63
N ASP A 125 0.54 -7.53 -12.41
CA ASP A 125 1.52 -8.58 -12.25
C ASP A 125 1.31 -9.34 -10.93
N ILE A 126 0.89 -8.68 -9.85
CA ILE A 126 0.43 -9.33 -8.62
C ILE A 126 -0.77 -10.23 -8.93
N VAL A 127 -1.79 -9.72 -9.61
CA VAL A 127 -3.00 -10.49 -9.94
C VAL A 127 -2.67 -11.69 -10.84
N VAL A 128 -1.82 -11.53 -11.85
CA VAL A 128 -1.35 -12.62 -12.71
C VAL A 128 -0.66 -13.71 -11.89
N ASN A 129 0.15 -13.32 -10.89
CA ASN A 129 0.84 -14.28 -10.05
C ASN A 129 -0.06 -14.84 -8.93
N ALA A 130 -1.05 -14.12 -8.43
CA ALA A 130 -2.00 -14.65 -7.45
C ALA A 130 -3.08 -15.55 -8.10
N ALA A 131 -3.36 -15.36 -9.38
CA ALA A 131 -4.38 -16.09 -10.11
C ALA A 131 -4.11 -17.60 -10.10
N GLY A 132 -5.09 -18.37 -9.63
CA GLY A 132 -4.98 -19.83 -9.47
C GLY A 132 -4.29 -20.29 -8.18
N ARG A 133 -3.74 -19.37 -7.38
CA ARG A 133 -3.22 -19.65 -6.02
C ARG A 133 -4.19 -19.29 -4.92
N MET A 134 -5.01 -18.26 -5.16
CA MET A 134 -5.99 -17.73 -4.21
C MET A 134 -7.06 -16.94 -4.96
N TRP A 135 -8.19 -16.72 -4.30
CA TRP A 135 -9.23 -15.82 -4.75
C TRP A 135 -8.76 -14.36 -4.70
N ILE A 136 -9.23 -13.53 -5.62
CA ILE A 136 -8.76 -12.15 -5.74
C ILE A 136 -9.95 -11.19 -5.68
N SER A 137 -10.02 -10.38 -4.63
CA SER A 137 -11.04 -9.35 -4.45
C SER A 137 -10.44 -7.98 -4.76
N ILE A 138 -10.88 -7.35 -5.84
CA ILE A 138 -10.36 -6.05 -6.27
C ILE A 138 -11.37 -4.97 -5.88
N VAL A 139 -11.00 -4.10 -4.94
CA VAL A 139 -11.81 -2.95 -4.55
C VAL A 139 -11.64 -1.86 -5.59
N VAL A 140 -12.68 -1.65 -6.39
CA VAL A 140 -12.71 -0.68 -7.48
C VAL A 140 -13.45 0.58 -7.02
N PRO A 141 -12.83 1.76 -7.13
CA PRO A 141 -13.52 3.00 -6.83
C PRO A 141 -14.72 3.24 -7.75
N SER A 142 -15.81 3.81 -7.24
CA SER A 142 -17.07 4.01 -8.00
C SER A 142 -16.94 4.96 -9.20
N GLY A 143 -15.87 5.78 -9.26
CA GLY A 143 -15.55 6.61 -10.42
C GLY A 143 -14.80 5.87 -11.54
N THR A 144 -14.27 4.68 -11.27
CA THR A 144 -13.48 3.90 -12.22
C THR A 144 -14.36 2.95 -13.04
N PRO A 145 -14.36 3.04 -14.38
CA PRO A 145 -15.06 2.07 -15.20
C PRO A 145 -14.51 0.66 -14.97
N ARG A 146 -15.37 -0.27 -14.55
CA ARG A 146 -15.01 -1.69 -14.34
C ARG A 146 -14.34 -2.32 -15.57
N THR A 147 -14.73 -1.86 -16.76
CA THR A 147 -14.15 -2.27 -18.04
C THR A 147 -12.64 -2.00 -18.13
N ARG A 148 -12.12 -0.98 -17.46
CA ARG A 148 -10.67 -0.73 -17.42
C ARG A 148 -9.93 -1.84 -16.68
N VAL A 149 -10.48 -2.29 -15.56
CA VAL A 149 -9.91 -3.40 -14.77
C VAL A 149 -9.98 -4.68 -15.59
N THR A 150 -11.17 -5.04 -16.08
CA THR A 150 -11.35 -6.29 -16.84
C THR A 150 -10.53 -6.31 -18.12
N ASN A 151 -10.44 -5.21 -18.88
CA ASN A 151 -9.64 -5.17 -20.11
C ASN A 151 -8.15 -5.33 -19.82
N THR A 152 -7.64 -4.71 -18.74
CA THR A 152 -6.25 -4.86 -18.32
C THR A 152 -5.94 -6.31 -17.98
N LEU A 153 -6.77 -6.94 -17.15
CA LEU A 153 -6.55 -8.30 -16.68
C LEU A 153 -6.75 -9.33 -17.80
N ASN A 154 -7.75 -9.14 -18.66
CA ASN A 154 -7.98 -9.98 -19.84
C ASN A 154 -6.81 -9.90 -20.82
N ALA A 155 -6.27 -8.70 -21.06
CA ALA A 155 -5.08 -8.51 -21.90
C ALA A 155 -3.84 -9.18 -21.31
N ALA A 156 -3.79 -9.35 -19.99
CA ALA A 156 -2.75 -10.09 -19.28
C ALA A 156 -3.01 -11.61 -19.20
N GLY A 157 -4.12 -12.10 -19.77
CA GLY A 157 -4.49 -13.52 -19.77
C GLY A 157 -5.09 -14.03 -18.46
N VAL A 158 -5.55 -13.14 -17.58
CA VAL A 158 -6.20 -13.53 -16.31
C VAL A 158 -7.65 -13.93 -16.57
N ASP A 159 -8.04 -15.13 -16.14
CA ASP A 159 -9.43 -15.61 -16.23
C ASP A 159 -10.35 -14.79 -15.30
N PRO A 160 -11.43 -14.17 -15.83
CA PRO A 160 -12.42 -13.48 -15.02
C PRO A 160 -13.09 -14.30 -13.92
N SER A 161 -13.02 -15.64 -13.98
CA SER A 161 -13.54 -16.50 -12.90
C SER A 161 -12.64 -16.58 -11.67
N LEU A 162 -11.44 -15.97 -11.69
CA LEU A 162 -10.47 -16.02 -10.60
C LEU A 162 -10.47 -14.76 -9.73
N TYR A 163 -11.25 -13.76 -10.09
CA TYR A 163 -11.35 -12.51 -9.35
C TYR A 163 -12.76 -11.96 -9.33
N GLU A 164 -13.03 -11.13 -8.33
CA GLU A 164 -14.22 -10.29 -8.28
C GLU A 164 -13.83 -8.82 -8.22
N LEU A 165 -14.76 -7.96 -8.65
CA LEU A 165 -14.61 -6.52 -8.50
C LEU A 165 -15.66 -6.03 -7.50
N ILE A 166 -15.21 -5.56 -6.36
CA ILE A 166 -16.03 -4.98 -5.29
C ILE A 166 -16.13 -3.48 -5.53
N THR A 167 -17.34 -2.94 -5.53
CA THR A 167 -17.60 -1.50 -5.62
C THR A 167 -18.53 -1.11 -4.50
N PHE A 168 -18.30 0.03 -3.87
CA PHE A 168 -19.18 0.56 -2.84
C PHE A 168 -20.18 1.54 -3.46
N ASP A 169 -21.44 1.46 -3.04
CA ASP A 169 -22.46 2.43 -3.42
C ASP A 169 -22.15 3.81 -2.79
N ARG A 170 -22.56 4.88 -3.48
CA ARG A 170 -22.32 6.28 -3.09
C ARG A 170 -23.15 6.77 -1.90
N GLU A 171 -23.64 5.88 -1.04
CA GLU A 171 -24.64 6.24 -0.01
C GLU A 171 -24.03 6.46 1.40
N PHE A 172 -22.70 6.47 1.56
CA PHE A 172 -22.07 6.40 2.89
C PHE A 172 -20.85 7.32 3.04
N PRO A 173 -20.85 8.33 3.94
CA PRO A 173 -21.63 9.58 3.90
C PRO A 173 -21.19 10.48 2.74
N ASP A 174 -21.91 10.42 1.62
CA ASP A 174 -21.60 11.28 0.48
C ASP A 174 -22.51 12.52 0.50
N SER A 175 -22.14 13.51 1.29
CA SER A 175 -22.28 14.90 0.80
C SER A 175 -21.09 15.30 -0.08
N LEU A 176 -20.07 14.45 -0.19
CA LEU A 176 -18.90 14.62 -1.04
C LEU A 176 -19.13 13.88 -2.36
N SER A 177 -19.52 14.62 -3.40
CA SER A 177 -19.50 14.08 -4.76
C SER A 177 -18.11 13.53 -5.12
N GLY A 178 -17.97 12.26 -5.50
CA GLY A 178 -16.69 11.74 -6.02
C GLY A 178 -16.43 10.24 -5.84
N ASN A 179 -15.13 9.91 -5.85
CA ASN A 179 -14.56 8.57 -5.73
C ASN A 179 -14.85 7.93 -4.36
N THR A 180 -15.03 6.59 -4.28
CA THR A 180 -15.31 5.87 -3.02
C THR A 180 -14.08 5.46 -2.23
N LEU A 181 -12.88 5.70 -2.76
CA LEU A 181 -11.57 5.51 -2.11
C LEU A 181 -10.77 6.81 -2.22
N ASP A 182 -9.97 7.11 -1.20
CA ASP A 182 -9.02 8.22 -1.20
C ASP A 182 -7.65 7.78 -1.78
N THR A 183 -7.24 6.51 -1.61
CA THR A 183 -5.94 5.96 -2.06
C THR A 183 -5.98 4.49 -2.50
N ILE A 184 -4.83 4.00 -2.97
CA ILE A 184 -4.59 2.59 -3.34
C ILE A 184 -4.01 1.75 -2.19
N TRP A 185 -3.65 2.35 -1.06
CA TRP A 185 -2.85 1.74 0.01
C TRP A 185 -3.67 0.82 0.92
N ILE A 186 -4.33 -0.19 0.33
CA ILE A 186 -5.27 -1.06 1.05
C ILE A 186 -4.59 -1.88 2.15
N ARG A 187 -3.26 -2.02 2.14
CA ARG A 187 -2.55 -2.57 3.30
C ARG A 187 -2.78 -1.73 4.54
N ASP A 188 -2.79 -0.41 4.40
CA ASP A 188 -2.80 0.49 5.53
C ASP A 188 -4.21 0.65 6.10
N TYR A 189 -5.19 0.83 5.22
CA TYR A 189 -6.59 1.09 5.61
C TYR A 189 -7.49 -0.14 5.55
N GLY A 190 -7.01 -1.25 4.98
CA GLY A 190 -7.82 -2.43 4.71
C GLY A 190 -8.20 -3.22 5.96
N PRO A 191 -9.03 -4.25 5.78
CA PRO A 191 -9.55 -5.06 6.87
C PRO A 191 -8.47 -6.00 7.44
N GLU A 192 -7.92 -5.69 8.61
CA GLU A 192 -7.03 -6.64 9.28
C GLU A 192 -7.85 -7.82 9.84
N PHE A 193 -7.57 -9.03 9.36
CA PHE A 193 -8.38 -10.20 9.70
C PHE A 193 -7.89 -10.88 10.98
N ILE A 194 -8.82 -11.09 11.91
CA ILE A 194 -8.61 -11.85 13.15
C ILE A 194 -9.53 -13.07 13.20
N TYR A 195 -9.16 -14.02 14.03
CA TYR A 195 -9.85 -15.28 14.19
C TYR A 195 -10.20 -15.49 15.66
N ASP A 196 -11.25 -16.25 15.95
CA ASP A 196 -11.51 -16.74 17.30
C ASP A 196 -11.21 -18.25 17.41
N ALA A 197 -11.35 -18.79 18.62
CA ALA A 197 -11.13 -20.21 18.90
C ALA A 197 -12.08 -21.16 18.14
N SER A 198 -13.19 -20.66 17.58
CA SER A 198 -14.11 -21.43 16.75
C SER A 198 -13.73 -21.42 15.25
N GLY A 199 -12.74 -20.60 14.87
CA GLY A 199 -12.36 -20.36 13.48
C GLY A 199 -13.23 -19.30 12.80
N SER A 200 -14.07 -18.57 13.54
CA SER A 200 -14.84 -17.45 12.98
C SER A 200 -13.93 -16.27 12.69
N ILE A 201 -14.14 -15.63 11.54
CA ILE A 201 -13.32 -14.51 11.08
C ILE A 201 -14.00 -13.19 11.46
N GLY A 202 -13.21 -12.26 11.99
CA GLY A 202 -13.59 -10.87 12.22
C GLY A 202 -12.61 -9.92 11.55
N ILE A 203 -13.04 -8.67 11.41
CA ILE A 203 -12.22 -7.59 10.85
C ILE A 203 -11.88 -6.61 11.96
N ILE A 204 -10.62 -6.20 12.06
CA ILE A 204 -10.21 -5.03 12.81
C ILE A 204 -10.21 -3.82 11.87
N ASP A 205 -10.95 -2.80 12.28
CA ASP A 205 -11.03 -1.50 11.62
C ASP A 205 -10.18 -0.48 12.39
N MET A 206 -8.94 -0.28 11.93
CA MET A 206 -8.03 0.69 12.53
C MET A 206 -8.40 2.11 12.08
N SER A 207 -8.20 3.10 12.96
CA SER A 207 -8.47 4.48 12.56
C SER A 207 -7.41 5.01 11.59
N TYR A 208 -7.73 5.02 10.29
CA TYR A 208 -6.82 5.41 9.23
C TYR A 208 -6.89 6.92 8.94
N TYR A 209 -5.84 7.64 9.34
CA TYR A 209 -5.75 9.11 9.25
C TYR A 209 -7.06 9.85 9.59
N PRO A 210 -7.60 9.64 10.81
CA PRO A 210 -8.88 10.17 11.23
C PRO A 210 -8.77 11.68 11.48
N GLN A 211 -8.94 12.49 10.44
CA GLN A 211 -8.80 13.94 10.58
C GLN A 211 -10.05 14.61 11.15
N VAL A 212 -9.75 15.80 11.65
CA VAL A 212 -10.62 16.84 12.18
C VAL A 212 -11.55 17.41 11.09
N TRP A 213 -12.85 17.22 11.27
CA TRP A 213 -13.88 17.93 10.53
C TRP A 213 -13.96 19.36 11.08
N THR A 214 -13.99 20.34 10.17
CA THR A 214 -14.37 21.73 10.48
C THR A 214 -15.90 21.91 10.49
N SER A 215 -16.62 20.97 9.86
CA SER A 215 -18.07 20.81 9.81
C SER A 215 -18.39 19.41 9.27
N PRO A 216 -19.50 18.73 9.65
CA PRO A 216 -20.00 17.43 9.12
C PRO A 216 -20.16 17.27 7.60
N SER A 217 -19.64 18.19 6.79
CA SER A 217 -19.68 18.17 5.33
C SER A 217 -18.31 18.42 4.67
N ASN A 218 -17.23 18.58 5.46
CA ASN A 218 -15.90 18.89 4.95
C ASN A 218 -14.79 18.12 5.71
N PRO A 219 -14.67 16.80 5.50
CA PRO A 219 -13.57 16.02 6.03
C PRO A 219 -12.29 16.29 5.22
N ARG A 220 -11.17 16.47 5.91
CA ARG A 220 -9.84 16.63 5.29
C ARG A 220 -9.01 15.33 5.29
N GLY A 221 -9.47 14.30 6.01
CA GLY A 221 -8.75 13.03 6.21
C GLY A 221 -9.08 11.95 5.19
N ARG A 222 -8.50 10.76 5.40
CA ARG A 222 -8.73 9.57 4.55
C ARG A 222 -10.02 8.84 4.93
N VAL A 223 -11.10 9.59 5.17
CA VAL A 223 -12.34 9.04 5.73
C VAL A 223 -13.00 8.01 4.81
N ARG A 224 -12.74 8.04 3.50
CA ARG A 224 -13.30 7.03 2.59
C ARG A 224 -12.51 5.73 2.64
N ASP A 225 -11.20 5.81 2.82
CA ASP A 225 -10.33 4.66 3.06
C ASP A 225 -10.60 4.06 4.46
N ASP A 226 -10.71 4.89 5.50
CA ASP A 226 -11.02 4.50 6.90
C ASP A 226 -12.40 3.82 7.05
N ALA A 227 -13.29 3.97 6.07
CA ALA A 227 -14.59 3.28 6.05
C ALA A 227 -14.54 1.92 5.33
N VAL A 228 -13.45 1.58 4.65
CA VAL A 228 -13.36 0.35 3.84
C VAL A 228 -13.49 -0.92 4.67
N PRO A 229 -12.86 -1.08 5.86
CA PRO A 229 -13.02 -2.28 6.66
C PRO A 229 -14.48 -2.54 7.04
N ASN A 230 -15.22 -1.49 7.41
CA ASN A 230 -16.65 -1.59 7.69
C ASN A 230 -17.47 -2.05 6.48
N ARG A 231 -17.19 -1.46 5.30
CA ARG A 231 -17.87 -1.81 4.05
C ARG A 231 -17.55 -3.23 3.60
N LEU A 232 -16.29 -3.68 3.73
CA LEU A 232 -15.90 -5.05 3.43
C LEU A 232 -16.47 -6.05 4.43
N GLY A 233 -16.61 -5.68 5.71
CA GLY A 233 -17.34 -6.48 6.69
C GLY A 233 -18.78 -6.74 6.28
N ALA A 234 -19.47 -5.73 5.75
CA ALA A 234 -20.82 -5.89 5.20
C ALA A 234 -20.86 -6.80 3.95
N VAL A 235 -19.87 -6.66 3.04
CA VAL A 235 -19.76 -7.50 1.83
C VAL A 235 -19.47 -8.97 2.18
N PHE A 236 -18.56 -9.21 3.12
CA PHE A 236 -18.13 -10.54 3.53
C PHE A 236 -19.02 -11.16 4.61
N GLY A 237 -19.95 -10.40 5.19
CA GLY A 237 -20.80 -10.86 6.30
C GLY A 237 -20.02 -11.09 7.60
N MET A 238 -18.95 -10.32 7.82
CA MET A 238 -18.05 -10.46 8.96
C MET A 238 -18.29 -9.36 10.01
N PRO A 239 -18.18 -9.68 11.32
CA PRO A 239 -18.17 -8.66 12.36
C PRO A 239 -16.94 -7.77 12.24
N VAL A 240 -17.11 -6.49 12.56
CA VAL A 240 -16.06 -5.47 12.51
C VAL A 240 -15.85 -4.91 13.91
N TYR A 241 -14.61 -4.91 14.38
CA TYR A 241 -14.19 -4.42 15.69
C TYR A 241 -13.27 -3.23 15.51
N ARG A 242 -13.59 -2.11 16.15
CA ARG A 242 -12.84 -0.86 15.99
C ARG A 242 -12.17 -0.45 17.30
N PRO A 243 -10.87 -0.70 17.49
CA PRO A 243 -10.14 -0.26 18.66
C PRO A 243 -9.98 1.27 18.69
N ARG A 244 -9.75 1.82 19.89
CA ARG A 244 -9.23 3.19 20.05
C ARG A 244 -7.74 3.25 19.70
N LEU A 245 -7.44 3.00 18.43
CA LEU A 245 -6.10 2.89 17.86
C LEU A 245 -6.11 3.50 16.46
N ALA A 246 -5.27 4.50 16.25
CA ALA A 246 -4.92 5.00 14.93
C ALA A 246 -3.70 4.25 14.43
N ALA A 247 -3.85 3.47 13.38
CA ALA A 247 -2.80 2.58 12.90
C ALA A 247 -3.02 2.25 11.42
N GLU A 248 -1.95 1.79 10.82
CA GLU A 248 -1.85 1.35 9.44
C GLU A 248 -1.35 -0.10 9.44
N GLY A 249 -1.95 -0.97 8.64
CA GLY A 249 -1.56 -2.38 8.56
C GLY A 249 -0.10 -2.58 8.14
N GLY A 250 0.47 -1.70 7.30
CA GLY A 250 1.89 -1.77 6.93
C GLY A 250 2.84 -1.58 8.13
N ASN A 251 2.36 -1.00 9.24
CA ASN A 251 3.13 -0.84 10.46
C ASN A 251 2.89 -1.97 11.49
N MET A 252 2.32 -3.10 11.07
CA MET A 252 2.05 -4.23 11.94
C MET A 252 2.26 -5.56 11.21
N GLN A 253 2.99 -6.48 11.85
CA GLN A 253 3.16 -7.86 11.39
C GLN A 253 3.19 -8.77 12.62
N THR A 254 2.94 -10.06 12.43
CA THR A 254 2.97 -11.05 13.51
C THR A 254 3.72 -12.32 13.12
N ASP A 255 4.29 -12.99 14.12
CA ASP A 255 4.85 -14.34 13.98
C ASP A 255 3.80 -15.44 13.99
N GLY A 256 2.51 -15.10 14.14
CA GLY A 256 1.41 -16.05 14.23
C GLY A 256 1.39 -16.85 15.54
N ASN A 257 2.30 -16.54 16.48
CA ASN A 257 2.46 -17.22 17.77
C ASN A 257 2.31 -16.25 18.94
N GLY A 258 1.56 -15.16 18.73
CA GLY A 258 1.22 -14.18 19.76
C GLY A 258 2.24 -13.05 19.92
N THR A 259 3.24 -12.91 19.04
CA THR A 259 4.08 -11.70 19.00
C THR A 259 3.68 -10.81 17.84
N CYS A 260 3.50 -9.53 18.13
CA CYS A 260 3.24 -8.50 17.14
C CYS A 260 4.41 -7.51 17.10
N PHE A 261 4.82 -7.16 15.90
CA PHE A 261 5.89 -6.20 15.61
C PHE A 261 5.27 -4.92 15.11
N VAL A 262 5.77 -3.80 15.61
CA VAL A 262 5.35 -2.46 15.19
C VAL A 262 6.55 -1.53 15.23
N SER A 263 6.49 -0.38 14.54
CA SER A 263 7.44 0.70 14.78
C SER A 263 6.96 1.64 15.87
N ASP A 264 7.89 2.40 16.47
CA ASP A 264 7.55 3.42 17.47
C ASP A 264 6.68 4.57 16.92
N VAL A 265 6.48 4.65 15.59
CA VAL A 265 5.54 5.61 14.99
C VAL A 265 4.10 5.33 15.44
N MET A 266 3.70 4.06 15.58
CA MET A 266 2.34 3.74 16.05
C MET A 266 2.09 4.33 17.44
N ARG A 267 3.04 4.18 18.37
CA ARG A 267 2.92 4.78 19.70
C ARG A 267 2.93 6.31 19.65
N THR A 268 3.87 6.91 18.93
CA THR A 268 4.02 8.37 18.91
C THR A 268 2.85 9.08 18.21
N ALA A 269 2.29 8.50 17.14
CA ALA A 269 1.10 9.01 16.47
C ALA A 269 -0.12 8.96 17.39
N ASN A 270 -0.35 7.83 18.07
CA ASN A 270 -1.47 7.69 19.00
C ASN A 270 -1.33 8.60 20.23
N ALA A 271 -0.11 8.84 20.74
CA ALA A 271 0.11 9.81 21.81
C ALA A 271 -0.23 11.25 21.41
N ARG A 272 -0.15 11.57 20.11
CA ARG A 272 -0.58 12.87 19.56
C ARG A 272 -2.10 12.93 19.41
N ILE A 273 -2.71 11.88 18.86
CA ILE A 273 -4.15 11.84 18.56
C ILE A 273 -5.00 11.68 19.83
N PHE A 274 -4.60 10.75 20.71
CA PHE A 274 -5.37 10.36 21.90
C PHE A 274 -4.82 10.93 23.20
N GLY A 275 -3.71 11.69 23.13
CA GLY A 275 -3.05 12.36 24.24
C GLY A 275 -1.88 11.57 24.84
N ALA A 276 -1.04 12.27 25.61
CA ALA A 276 0.22 11.74 26.16
C ALA A 276 0.08 10.50 27.07
N GLY A 277 -1.15 10.17 27.50
CA GLY A 277 -1.45 8.93 28.22
C GLY A 277 -1.36 7.66 27.36
N PHE A 278 -1.27 7.78 26.03
CA PHE A 278 -1.05 6.64 25.14
C PHE A 278 0.43 6.19 25.17
N THR A 279 0.72 5.26 26.08
CA THR A 279 2.08 4.71 26.29
C THR A 279 2.29 3.42 25.49
N SER A 280 3.52 2.89 25.48
CA SER A 280 3.81 1.56 24.93
C SER A 280 2.98 0.45 25.59
N GLN A 281 2.62 0.61 26.87
CA GLN A 281 1.77 -0.35 27.58
C GLN A 281 0.32 -0.28 27.08
N VAL A 282 -0.21 0.93 26.83
CA VAL A 282 -1.55 1.09 26.25
C VAL A 282 -1.60 0.49 24.85
N LEU A 283 -0.56 0.72 24.05
CA LEU A 283 -0.41 0.08 22.75
C LEU A 283 -0.44 -1.45 22.87
N ALA A 284 0.43 -2.03 23.70
CA ALA A 284 0.53 -3.47 23.90
C ALA A 284 -0.79 -4.09 24.39
N ASN A 285 -1.47 -3.44 25.34
CA ASN A 285 -2.77 -3.90 25.82
C ASN A 285 -3.82 -3.86 24.70
N THR A 286 -3.85 -2.79 23.89
CA THR A 286 -4.80 -2.67 22.78
C THR A 286 -4.58 -3.77 21.73
N LEU A 287 -3.32 -4.07 21.41
CA LEU A 287 -2.97 -5.18 20.51
C LEU A 287 -3.30 -6.54 21.14
N GLY A 288 -3.12 -6.71 22.44
CA GLY A 288 -3.55 -7.92 23.16
C GLY A 288 -5.06 -8.13 23.12
N ASP A 289 -5.83 -7.08 23.39
CA ASP A 289 -7.29 -7.14 23.47
C ASP A 289 -7.94 -7.37 22.10
N PHE A 290 -7.43 -6.75 21.03
CA PHE A 290 -8.06 -6.80 19.70
C PHE A 290 -7.43 -7.83 18.75
N TYR A 291 -6.13 -8.11 18.88
CA TYR A 291 -5.41 -9.02 17.98
C TYR A 291 -4.93 -10.31 18.67
N GLY A 292 -5.00 -10.38 20.00
CA GLY A 292 -4.50 -11.55 20.74
C GLY A 292 -2.98 -11.56 20.89
N CYS A 293 -2.31 -10.43 20.64
CA CYS A 293 -0.87 -10.30 20.82
C CYS A 293 -0.51 -10.42 22.30
N GLN A 294 0.24 -11.45 22.67
CA GLN A 294 0.77 -11.67 24.02
C GLN A 294 2.04 -10.85 24.26
N ARG A 295 2.76 -10.52 23.18
CA ARG A 295 3.98 -9.72 23.19
C ARG A 295 3.94 -8.69 22.08
N THR A 296 4.41 -7.47 22.38
CA THR A 296 4.64 -6.42 21.38
C THR A 296 6.12 -6.06 21.33
N VAL A 297 6.73 -6.15 20.16
CA VAL A 297 8.11 -5.71 19.91
C VAL A 297 8.07 -4.41 19.12
N ILE A 298 8.59 -3.33 19.72
CA ILE A 298 8.59 -1.99 19.13
C ILE A 298 9.98 -1.71 18.53
N LEU A 299 10.01 -1.43 17.24
CA LEU A 299 11.22 -1.19 16.45
C LEU A 299 11.40 0.30 16.11
N GLN A 300 12.64 0.69 15.79
CA GLN A 300 12.94 2.03 15.32
C GLN A 300 12.53 2.19 13.84
N PRO A 301 11.76 3.22 13.47
CA PRO A 301 11.46 3.48 12.06
C PRO A 301 12.70 3.96 11.30
N LEU A 302 12.67 3.89 9.97
CA LEU A 302 13.65 4.60 9.15
C LEU A 302 13.56 6.12 9.37
N SER A 303 14.68 6.81 9.33
CA SER A 303 14.77 8.26 9.47
C SER A 303 14.47 8.94 8.14
N GLY A 304 13.40 9.75 8.08
CA GLY A 304 12.99 10.51 6.89
C GLY A 304 12.16 9.72 5.87
N GLU A 305 11.86 8.45 6.17
CA GLU A 305 10.88 7.67 5.41
C GLU A 305 9.47 8.10 5.83
N GLY A 306 8.58 8.20 4.85
CA GLY A 306 7.32 8.94 4.98
C GLY A 306 6.24 8.22 5.77
N THR A 307 6.35 6.92 6.05
CA THR A 307 5.32 6.18 6.79
C THR A 307 5.81 5.80 8.18
N GLY A 308 7.10 5.53 8.31
CA GLY A 308 7.72 4.93 9.47
C GLY A 308 7.34 3.45 9.65
N HIS A 309 6.79 2.81 8.62
CA HIS A 309 6.27 1.45 8.70
C HIS A 309 7.37 0.40 8.81
N ILE A 310 7.03 -0.74 9.42
CA ILE A 310 7.94 -1.89 9.52
C ILE A 310 8.06 -2.65 8.19
N ASP A 311 7.01 -2.69 7.37
CA ASP A 311 7.01 -3.36 6.07
C ASP A 311 7.93 -2.69 5.03
N MET A 312 8.45 -1.50 5.36
CA MET A 312 9.47 -0.81 4.56
C MET A 312 10.89 -1.30 4.84
N PHE A 313 11.11 -2.02 5.94
CA PHE A 313 12.45 -2.49 6.30
C PHE A 313 12.52 -3.92 6.85
N MET A 314 11.40 -4.59 7.09
CA MET A 314 11.38 -5.99 7.50
C MET A 314 10.18 -6.75 6.96
N THR A 315 10.29 -8.08 6.94
CA THR A 315 9.15 -9.00 6.73
C THR A 315 9.34 -10.25 7.55
N VAL A 316 8.27 -10.70 8.22
CA VAL A 316 8.23 -11.97 8.94
C VAL A 316 7.89 -13.08 7.93
N VAL A 317 8.78 -14.07 7.77
CA VAL A 317 8.66 -15.10 6.72
C VAL A 317 8.37 -16.49 7.25
N SER A 318 8.58 -16.71 8.55
CA SER A 318 8.22 -17.92 9.28
C SER A 318 8.02 -17.57 10.75
N PRO A 319 7.53 -18.51 11.59
CA PRO A 319 7.32 -18.24 13.01
C PRO A 319 8.59 -17.88 13.79
N ASP A 320 9.77 -18.16 13.22
CA ASP A 320 11.07 -17.94 13.86
C ASP A 320 12.04 -17.09 13.03
N THR A 321 11.73 -16.77 11.76
CA THR A 321 12.65 -16.09 10.86
C THR A 321 12.08 -14.77 10.35
N ILE A 322 12.90 -13.72 10.45
CA ILE A 322 12.55 -12.37 10.02
C ILE A 322 13.65 -11.84 9.10
N LEU A 323 13.27 -11.33 7.93
CA LEU A 323 14.19 -10.63 7.05
C LEU A 323 14.23 -9.15 7.45
N VAL A 324 15.42 -8.58 7.60
CA VAL A 324 15.61 -7.18 7.97
C VAL A 324 16.59 -6.51 7.02
N GLY A 325 16.21 -5.35 6.51
CA GLY A 325 17.03 -4.52 5.63
C GLY A 325 18.39 -4.16 6.22
N GLN A 326 19.37 -3.96 5.36
CA GLN A 326 20.71 -3.52 5.71
C GLN A 326 21.21 -2.51 4.69
N TYR A 327 21.36 -1.26 5.12
CA TYR A 327 22.06 -0.26 4.35
C TYR A 327 23.58 -0.45 4.46
N ASN A 328 24.29 -0.12 3.39
CA ASN A 328 25.71 0.18 3.48
C ASN A 328 25.88 1.48 4.30
N PRO A 329 26.64 1.49 5.40
CA PRO A 329 26.84 2.69 6.22
C PRO A 329 27.44 3.88 5.46
N ALA A 330 28.17 3.63 4.36
CA ALA A 330 28.70 4.67 3.50
C ALA A 330 27.63 5.40 2.68
N ASP A 331 26.48 4.75 2.45
CA ASP A 331 25.35 5.32 1.70
C ASP A 331 24.30 5.96 2.63
N ASP A 332 24.06 5.37 3.81
CA ASP A 332 23.13 5.90 4.82
C ASP A 332 23.47 5.39 6.24
N LEU A 333 24.36 6.12 6.93
CA LEU A 333 24.82 5.73 8.27
C LEU A 333 23.69 5.70 9.32
N THR A 334 22.79 6.69 9.27
CA THR A 334 21.70 6.82 10.25
C THR A 334 20.79 5.60 10.18
N ASN A 335 20.33 5.23 8.98
CA ASN A 335 19.44 4.09 8.81
C ASN A 335 20.17 2.76 8.93
N ALA A 336 21.45 2.67 8.54
CA ALA A 336 22.26 1.47 8.82
C ALA A 336 22.30 1.16 10.33
N ASN A 337 22.51 2.18 11.17
CA ASN A 337 22.54 2.02 12.63
C ASN A 337 21.17 1.62 13.19
N ARG A 338 20.07 2.26 12.74
CA ARG A 338 18.71 1.90 13.19
C ARG A 338 18.35 0.46 12.82
N LEU A 339 18.65 0.03 11.59
CA LEU A 339 18.36 -1.34 11.17
C LEU A 339 19.25 -2.38 11.87
N ASN A 340 20.49 -2.03 12.22
CA ASN A 340 21.32 -2.90 13.07
C ASN A 340 20.73 -3.05 14.48
N GLN A 341 20.28 -1.96 15.09
CA GLN A 341 19.62 -2.01 16.40
C GLN A 341 18.33 -2.82 16.36
N ASN A 342 17.51 -2.68 15.30
CA ASN A 342 16.31 -3.48 15.12
C ASN A 342 16.66 -4.98 14.98
N ALA A 343 17.69 -5.32 14.19
CA ALA A 343 18.14 -6.70 14.06
C ALA A 343 18.65 -7.29 15.39
N ASP A 344 19.40 -6.52 16.18
CA ASP A 344 19.85 -6.93 17.51
C ASP A 344 18.67 -7.15 18.46
N THR A 345 17.66 -6.27 18.40
CA THR A 345 16.42 -6.37 19.19
C THR A 345 15.64 -7.64 18.85
N LEU A 346 15.50 -7.95 17.56
CA LEU A 346 14.79 -9.14 17.08
C LEU A 346 15.57 -10.43 17.40
N THR A 347 16.89 -10.42 17.23
CA THR A 347 17.76 -11.55 17.62
C THR A 347 17.69 -11.79 19.12
N GLY A 348 17.80 -10.74 19.94
CA GLY A 348 17.64 -10.81 21.39
C GLY A 348 16.23 -11.21 21.83
N SER A 349 15.24 -11.11 20.93
CA SER A 349 13.88 -11.56 21.15
C SER A 349 13.64 -13.02 20.77
N GLY A 350 14.67 -13.73 20.28
CA GLY A 350 14.63 -15.16 19.96
C GLY A 350 14.47 -15.50 18.48
N TYR A 351 14.45 -14.50 17.59
CA TYR A 351 14.26 -14.73 16.15
C TYR A 351 15.58 -14.94 15.42
N ASN A 352 15.54 -15.79 14.40
CA ASN A 352 16.56 -15.87 13.36
C ASN A 352 16.43 -14.67 12.41
N VAL A 353 17.38 -13.73 12.49
CA VAL A 353 17.34 -12.51 11.67
C VAL A 353 18.23 -12.67 10.43
N VAL A 354 17.61 -12.66 9.24
CA VAL A 354 18.30 -12.69 7.95
C VAL A 354 18.45 -11.27 7.41
N ARG A 355 19.70 -10.79 7.26
CA ARG A 355 19.96 -9.43 6.75
C ARG A 355 19.93 -9.37 5.23
N ILE A 356 18.93 -8.70 4.66
CA ILE A 356 18.82 -8.42 3.21
C ILE A 356 19.34 -7.01 2.89
N PRO A 357 19.97 -6.77 1.73
CA PRO A 357 20.44 -5.43 1.39
C PRO A 357 19.24 -4.49 1.19
N MET A 358 19.40 -3.22 1.54
CA MET A 358 18.50 -2.17 1.04
C MET A 358 19.05 -1.65 -0.30
N PRO A 359 18.19 -1.36 -1.30
CA PRO A 359 18.61 -0.67 -2.52
C PRO A 359 19.43 0.58 -2.20
N LYS A 360 20.52 0.80 -2.94
CA LYS A 360 21.35 2.00 -2.80
C LYS A 360 20.45 3.25 -2.93
N PRO A 361 20.49 4.21 -1.98
CA PRO A 361 19.65 5.40 -2.02
C PRO A 361 19.77 6.17 -3.33
N TYR A 362 18.63 6.59 -3.87
CA TYR A 362 18.54 7.42 -5.06
C TYR A 362 17.34 8.38 -4.97
N SER A 363 17.29 9.36 -5.87
CA SER A 363 16.24 10.36 -5.92
C SER A 363 15.62 10.49 -7.30
N ILE A 364 14.32 10.74 -7.34
CA ILE A 364 13.56 11.07 -8.55
C ILE A 364 12.93 12.45 -8.32
N GLY A 365 13.10 13.37 -9.26
CA GLY A 365 12.55 14.73 -9.12
C GLY A 365 13.07 15.49 -7.88
N GLY A 366 14.29 15.19 -7.44
CA GLY A 366 14.89 15.81 -6.25
C GLY A 366 14.40 15.24 -4.91
N ARG A 367 13.47 14.27 -4.91
CA ARG A 367 12.99 13.59 -3.70
C ARG A 367 13.61 12.20 -3.59
N ARG A 368 14.05 11.83 -2.37
CA ARG A 368 14.56 10.48 -2.09
C ARG A 368 13.46 9.46 -2.31
N VAL A 369 13.79 8.37 -2.99
CA VAL A 369 12.91 7.20 -3.13
C VAL A 369 13.31 6.16 -2.09
N TRP A 370 12.32 5.63 -1.38
CA TRP A 370 12.51 4.67 -0.29
C TRP A 370 12.38 3.22 -0.77
N ALA A 371 13.14 2.87 -1.80
CA ALA A 371 13.12 1.52 -2.36
C ALA A 371 13.57 0.47 -1.35
N THR A 372 12.87 -0.66 -1.36
CA THR A 372 13.08 -1.76 -0.41
C THR A 372 12.72 -3.11 -1.03
N PHE A 373 13.48 -4.16 -0.72
CA PHE A 373 13.13 -5.53 -1.08
C PHE A 373 12.26 -6.20 0.01
N ALA A 374 12.07 -5.55 1.17
CA ALA A 374 11.32 -6.11 2.30
C ALA A 374 9.79 -6.03 2.11
N ASN A 375 9.31 -5.12 1.26
CA ASN A 375 7.89 -4.87 1.01
C ASN A 375 7.31 -5.94 0.07
N SER A 376 7.47 -7.20 0.46
CA SER A 376 7.11 -8.42 -0.26
C SER A 376 5.72 -8.92 0.13
N LEU A 377 5.12 -9.75 -0.72
CA LEU A 377 3.80 -10.33 -0.51
C LEU A 377 3.87 -11.86 -0.59
N SER A 378 3.40 -12.55 0.43
CA SER A 378 3.19 -14.00 0.39
C SER A 378 1.86 -14.34 -0.27
N ILE A 379 1.89 -15.28 -1.23
CA ILE A 379 0.74 -15.79 -1.96
C ILE A 379 0.74 -17.33 -1.96
N ASN A 380 0.57 -17.92 -0.77
CA ASN A 380 0.62 -19.36 -0.53
C ASN A 380 1.97 -19.99 -0.89
N ASP A 381 2.07 -20.66 -2.04
CA ASP A 381 3.27 -21.39 -2.47
C ASP A 381 4.35 -20.49 -3.11
N ALA A 382 4.13 -19.17 -3.11
CA ALA A 382 5.05 -18.19 -3.64
C ALA A 382 5.14 -16.92 -2.77
N THR A 383 6.26 -16.22 -2.88
CA THR A 383 6.45 -14.87 -2.32
C THR A 383 6.89 -13.94 -3.43
N ILE A 384 6.12 -12.89 -3.64
CA ILE A 384 6.42 -11.82 -4.59
C ILE A 384 7.34 -10.80 -3.93
N VAL A 385 8.48 -10.52 -4.55
CA VAL A 385 9.48 -9.57 -4.04
C VAL A 385 9.61 -8.39 -5.02
N PRO A 386 9.46 -7.13 -4.57
CA PRO A 386 9.67 -5.98 -5.44
C PRO A 386 11.13 -5.87 -5.86
N ILE A 387 11.37 -5.59 -7.14
CA ILE A 387 12.70 -5.34 -7.70
C ILE A 387 12.73 -4.02 -8.48
N TYR A 388 13.92 -3.44 -8.64
CA TYR A 388 14.09 -2.07 -9.16
C TYR A 388 15.11 -2.04 -10.28
N ARG A 389 14.64 -1.86 -11.51
CA ARG A 389 15.43 -1.90 -12.74
C ARG A 389 15.12 -0.71 -13.65
N ASN A 390 14.85 0.45 -13.05
CA ASN A 390 14.55 1.68 -13.78
C ASN A 390 15.58 1.91 -14.90
N PRO A 391 15.15 1.98 -16.17
CA PRO A 391 16.06 2.09 -17.30
C PRO A 391 16.85 3.42 -17.31
N ASN A 392 16.38 4.42 -16.56
CA ASN A 392 17.02 5.73 -16.44
C ASN A 392 18.10 5.76 -15.34
N PHE A 393 18.32 4.68 -14.59
CA PHE A 393 19.40 4.66 -13.62
C PHE A 393 20.77 4.83 -14.30
N PRO A 394 21.66 5.69 -13.76
CA PRO A 394 23.05 5.73 -14.18
C PRO A 394 23.69 4.33 -14.07
N PRO A 395 24.59 3.93 -14.99
CA PRO A 395 25.13 2.57 -15.03
C PRO A 395 25.65 2.06 -13.68
N ALA A 396 26.42 2.88 -12.94
CA ALA A 396 26.95 2.50 -11.63
C ALA A 396 25.84 2.24 -10.58
N LEU A 397 24.76 3.03 -10.59
CA LEU A 397 23.63 2.83 -9.68
C LEU A 397 22.87 1.56 -10.06
N ARG A 398 22.58 1.37 -11.36
CA ARG A 398 21.91 0.18 -11.88
C ARG A 398 22.67 -1.08 -11.51
N ASP A 399 23.97 -1.13 -11.79
CA ASP A 399 24.80 -2.31 -11.53
C ASP A 399 24.88 -2.62 -10.02
N THR A 400 24.89 -1.57 -9.18
CA THR A 400 24.81 -1.74 -7.71
C THR A 400 23.46 -2.34 -7.29
N ILE A 401 22.35 -1.78 -7.75
CA ILE A 401 21.01 -2.24 -7.37
C ILE A 401 20.77 -3.66 -7.89
N LEU A 402 21.23 -4.02 -9.09
CA LEU A 402 21.13 -5.38 -9.62
C LEU A 402 21.91 -6.40 -8.77
N ALA A 403 23.10 -6.04 -8.26
CA ALA A 403 23.84 -6.90 -7.35
C ALA A 403 23.12 -7.06 -6.00
N GLN A 404 22.54 -5.98 -5.46
CA GLN A 404 21.72 -6.03 -4.24
C GLN A 404 20.44 -6.85 -4.43
N GLU A 405 19.80 -6.74 -5.60
CA GLU A 405 18.63 -7.54 -5.98
C GLU A 405 18.97 -9.04 -5.97
N ALA A 406 20.07 -9.43 -6.62
CA ALA A 406 20.50 -10.83 -6.66
C ALA A 406 20.77 -11.39 -5.25
N ASP A 407 21.40 -10.62 -4.38
CA ASP A 407 21.66 -10.99 -2.98
C ASP A 407 20.35 -11.09 -2.17
N ALA A 408 19.44 -10.11 -2.30
CA ALA A 408 18.14 -10.15 -1.64
C ALA A 408 17.34 -11.39 -2.06
N LEU A 409 17.19 -11.65 -3.36
CA LEU A 409 16.46 -12.82 -3.87
C LEU A 409 17.10 -14.14 -3.45
N SER A 410 18.43 -14.21 -3.37
CA SER A 410 19.13 -15.39 -2.84
C SER A 410 18.76 -15.66 -1.38
N LYS A 411 18.74 -14.61 -0.54
CA LYS A 411 18.39 -14.70 0.87
C LYS A 411 16.92 -15.06 1.10
N TYR A 412 16.00 -14.51 0.30
CA TYR A 412 14.60 -14.94 0.31
C TYR A 412 14.48 -16.43 0.02
N ARG A 413 15.13 -16.93 -1.04
CA ARG A 413 15.08 -18.37 -1.40
C ARG A 413 15.67 -19.27 -0.31
N ALA A 414 16.71 -18.81 0.38
CA ALA A 414 17.30 -19.55 1.48
C ALA A 414 16.40 -19.56 2.73
N ALA A 415 15.71 -18.46 3.02
CA ALA A 415 14.80 -18.33 4.15
C ALA A 415 13.44 -19.02 3.93
N LEU A 416 13.05 -19.23 2.67
CA LEU A 416 11.75 -19.78 2.28
C LEU A 416 11.90 -21.08 1.46
N PRO A 417 12.42 -22.18 2.05
CA PRO A 417 12.58 -23.44 1.34
C PRO A 417 11.23 -23.99 0.88
N GLY A 418 11.11 -24.30 -0.41
CA GLY A 418 9.87 -24.83 -1.01
C GLY A 418 8.87 -23.77 -1.47
N ILE A 419 9.12 -22.48 -1.21
CA ILE A 419 8.31 -21.37 -1.71
C ILE A 419 8.97 -20.77 -2.95
N THR A 420 8.16 -20.46 -3.96
CA THR A 420 8.63 -19.82 -5.19
C THR A 420 8.85 -18.32 -4.96
N VAL A 421 10.08 -17.84 -5.07
CA VAL A 421 10.39 -16.40 -5.00
C VAL A 421 10.23 -15.74 -6.37
N ILE A 422 9.23 -14.88 -6.52
CA ILE A 422 8.83 -14.24 -7.78
C ILE A 422 9.21 -12.75 -7.75
N PRO A 423 10.22 -12.31 -8.53
CA PRO A 423 10.52 -10.88 -8.62
C PRO A 423 9.52 -10.14 -9.52
N ILE A 424 8.98 -9.02 -9.06
CA ILE A 424 8.13 -8.11 -9.86
C ILE A 424 8.71 -6.69 -9.83
N ILE A 425 8.68 -6.00 -10.97
CA ILE A 425 9.18 -4.63 -11.11
C ILE A 425 8.31 -3.68 -10.28
N GLY A 426 8.89 -3.07 -9.23
CA GLY A 426 8.22 -2.08 -8.38
C GLY A 426 8.60 -0.63 -8.68
N ASP A 427 9.32 -0.36 -9.78
CA ASP A 427 9.80 0.98 -10.14
C ASP A 427 8.67 2.02 -10.32
N PRO A 428 7.51 1.71 -10.91
CA PRO A 428 6.41 2.68 -11.04
C PRO A 428 5.79 3.12 -9.71
N LEU A 429 5.61 2.21 -8.76
CA LEU A 429 4.88 2.46 -7.51
C LEU A 429 5.76 3.08 -6.42
N ILE A 430 7.02 2.65 -6.30
CA ILE A 430 7.91 3.03 -5.20
C ILE A 430 8.14 4.55 -5.02
N PRO A 431 8.11 5.41 -6.06
CA PRO A 431 8.24 6.85 -5.87
C PRO A 431 7.05 7.47 -5.12
N SER A 432 5.91 6.77 -5.04
CA SER A 432 4.73 7.18 -4.26
C SER A 432 4.80 6.79 -2.78
N GLY A 433 5.90 6.19 -2.32
CA GLY A 433 6.14 5.95 -0.89
C GLY A 433 5.81 4.54 -0.37
N GLY A 434 5.40 3.62 -1.24
CA GLY A 434 5.12 2.22 -0.87
C GLY A 434 5.39 1.26 -2.03
N SER A 435 5.30 -0.05 -1.80
CA SER A 435 5.49 -1.07 -2.85
C SER A 435 4.38 -2.13 -2.82
N LEU A 436 4.68 -3.36 -3.25
CA LEU A 436 3.72 -4.43 -3.50
C LEU A 436 2.91 -4.81 -2.25
N HIS A 437 3.56 -4.87 -1.09
CA HIS A 437 2.89 -5.16 0.18
C HIS A 437 1.90 -4.06 0.55
N CYS A 438 2.24 -2.78 0.30
CA CYS A 438 1.40 -1.63 0.65
C CYS A 438 0.05 -1.57 -0.10
N ILE A 439 -0.10 -2.30 -1.20
CA ILE A 439 -1.30 -2.30 -2.04
C ILE A 439 -2.08 -3.62 -1.98
N THR A 440 -1.74 -4.49 -1.02
CA THR A 440 -2.30 -5.84 -0.91
C THR A 440 -2.56 -6.24 0.53
N MET A 441 -3.52 -7.15 0.72
CA MET A 441 -3.85 -7.72 2.03
C MET A 441 -4.42 -9.13 1.86
N THR A 442 -3.93 -10.12 2.60
CA THR A 442 -4.39 -11.52 2.51
C THR A 442 -5.49 -11.84 3.51
N TYR A 443 -6.35 -12.82 3.17
CA TYR A 443 -7.42 -13.29 4.06
C TYR A 443 -7.77 -14.76 3.82
N GLN A 444 -8.31 -15.44 4.84
CA GLN A 444 -8.70 -16.86 4.77
C GLN A 444 -10.14 -17.05 4.35
#